data_AF-A0AAD2UVT3-F1
#
_entry.id   AF-A0AAD2UVT3-F1
#
_cell.length_a   1.000
_cell.length_b   1.000
_cell.length_c   1.000
_cell.angle_alpha   90.00
_cell.angle_beta   90.00
_cell.angle_gamma   90.00
#
_symmetry.space_group_name_H-M   'P 1'
#
loop_
_entity.id
_entity.type
_entity.pdbx_description
1 polymer ?
#
loop_
_entity_poly.entity_id
_entity_poly.type
_entity_poly.pdbx_seq_one_letter_code
_entity_poly.pdbx_strand_id
1 'polypeptide(L)'
;MSAWQTLLFFFFVFLVALFYSFKKEPSRKRTVMRFIAIGIAVCGGIIFFMLYSKMQELKVCPSDVNNFYAKNGTLCFNYQNVSKMLNEQKQMEIASFRIVNPNLVVIETPNNGRFKITKESGEDGFYINPLE
;
A
#
# COMPACT_ATOMS: atom_id res chain seq x y z
N MET A 1 -17.37 -0.50 19.12
CA MET A 1 -16.03 -0.94 19.54
C MET A 1 -15.01 -0.30 18.61
N SER A 2 -13.94 0.30 19.15
CA SER A 2 -12.82 0.77 18.34
C SER A 2 -12.06 -0.42 17.73
N ALA A 3 -11.52 -0.26 16.52
CA ALA A 3 -10.67 -1.27 15.87
C ALA A 3 -9.53 -1.72 16.79
N TRP A 4 -9.05 -0.82 17.65
CA TRP A 4 -7.96 -1.14 18.57
C TRP A 4 -8.39 -2.11 19.68
N GLN A 5 -9.60 -1.92 20.20
CA GLN A 5 -10.20 -2.78 21.22
C GLN A 5 -10.48 -4.19 20.66
N THR A 6 -10.92 -4.28 19.40
CA THR A 6 -11.15 -5.55 18.72
C THR A 6 -9.85 -6.34 18.56
N LEU A 7 -8.75 -5.69 18.20
CA LEU A 7 -7.45 -6.35 18.03
C LEU A 7 -6.90 -6.89 19.36
N LEU A 8 -7.01 -6.11 20.43
CA LEU A 8 -6.64 -6.53 21.79
C LEU A 8 -7.46 -7.73 22.26
N PHE A 9 -8.77 -7.74 21.97
CA PHE A 9 -9.63 -8.87 22.29
C PHE A 9 -9.18 -10.15 21.59
N PHE A 10 -8.92 -10.10 20.27
CA PHE A 10 -8.43 -11.26 19.53
C PHE A 10 -7.07 -11.76 20.03
N PHE A 11 -6.17 -10.84 20.38
CA PHE A 11 -4.88 -11.19 20.98
C PHE A 11 -5.05 -11.92 22.32
N PHE A 12 -5.95 -11.43 23.19
CA PHE A 12 -6.24 -12.09 24.46
C PHE A 12 -6.84 -13.49 24.27
N VAL A 13 -7.80 -13.63 23.36
CA VAL A 13 -8.40 -14.93 23.01
C VAL A 13 -7.34 -15.90 22.49
N PHE A 14 -6.40 -15.43 21.67
CA PHE A 14 -5.29 -16.24 21.16
C PHE A 14 -4.37 -16.74 22.27
N LEU A 15 -4.01 -15.89 23.23
CA LEU A 15 -3.20 -16.29 24.39
C LEU A 15 -3.90 -17.36 25.21
N VAL A 16 -5.18 -17.17 25.53
CA VAL A 16 -5.98 -18.17 26.27
C VAL A 16 -6.05 -19.49 25.49
N ALA A 17 -6.26 -19.44 24.18
CA ALA A 17 -6.27 -20.63 23.31
C ALA A 17 -4.93 -21.38 23.33
N LEU A 18 -3.81 -20.66 23.30
CA LEU A 18 -2.47 -21.24 23.40
C LEU A 18 -2.25 -21.94 24.74
N PHE A 19 -2.57 -21.29 25.87
CA PHE A 19 -2.41 -21.91 27.19
C PHE A 19 -3.20 -23.21 27.34
N TYR A 20 -4.45 -23.24 26.85
CA TYR A 20 -5.26 -24.47 26.87
C TYR A 20 -4.81 -25.53 25.85
N SER A 21 -4.18 -25.12 24.75
CA SER A 21 -3.62 -26.02 23.72
C SER A 21 -2.45 -26.87 24.25
N PHE A 22 -1.65 -26.32 25.18
CA PHE A 22 -0.50 -26.98 25.80
C PHE A 22 -0.83 -27.82 27.04
N LYS A 23 -2.11 -27.91 27.44
CA LYS A 23 -2.50 -28.72 28.60
C LYS A 23 -2.19 -30.21 28.35
N LYS A 24 -1.48 -30.84 29.31
CA LYS A 24 -0.90 -32.19 29.19
C LYS A 24 -1.96 -33.27 28.95
N GLU A 25 -3.15 -33.09 29.51
CA GLU A 25 -4.26 -34.04 29.39
C GLU A 25 -4.97 -33.95 28.02
N PRO A 26 -5.10 -35.06 27.29
CA PRO A 26 -5.87 -35.10 26.06
C PRO A 26 -7.36 -34.92 26.37
N SER A 27 -7.96 -33.86 25.81
CA SER A 27 -9.39 -33.60 25.91
C SER A 27 -9.93 -33.03 24.60
N ARG A 28 -11.22 -33.24 24.34
CA ARG A 28 -11.91 -32.66 23.16
C ARG A 28 -11.77 -31.13 23.11
N LYS A 29 -11.72 -30.49 24.28
CA LYS A 29 -11.47 -29.04 24.45
C LYS A 29 -10.06 -28.63 23.98
N ARG A 30 -9.03 -29.45 24.25
CA ARG A 30 -7.65 -29.20 23.77
C ARG A 30 -7.57 -29.22 22.25
N THR A 31 -8.24 -30.18 21.60
CA THR A 31 -8.27 -30.27 20.13
C THR A 31 -8.93 -29.05 19.51
N VAL A 32 -10.08 -28.61 20.04
CA VAL A 32 -10.76 -27.39 19.56
C VAL A 32 -9.90 -26.14 19.74
N MET A 33 -9.25 -25.98 20.90
CA MET A 33 -8.36 -24.83 21.16
C MET A 33 -7.13 -24.80 20.25
N ARG A 34 -6.61 -25.98 19.86
CA ARG A 34 -5.54 -26.08 18.84
C ARG A 34 -5.99 -25.58 17.48
N PHE A 35 -7.17 -25.99 17.02
CA PHE A 35 -7.71 -25.51 15.75
C PHE A 35 -7.94 -24.00 15.77
N ILE A 36 -8.44 -23.45 16.87
CA ILE A 36 -8.62 -21.99 17.04
C ILE A 36 -7.28 -21.27 17.00
N ALA A 37 -6.26 -21.76 17.73
CA ALA A 37 -4.93 -21.15 17.73
C ALA A 37 -4.27 -21.20 16.35
N ILE A 38 -4.36 -22.33 15.65
CA ILE A 38 -3.84 -22.47 14.28
C ILE A 38 -4.57 -21.52 13.34
N GLY A 39 -5.91 -21.47 13.41
CA GLY A 39 -6.72 -20.59 12.56
C GLY A 39 -6.35 -19.12 12.74
N ILE A 40 -6.21 -18.66 13.99
CA ILE A 40 -5.78 -17.28 14.29
C ILE A 40 -4.36 -17.02 13.78
N ALA A 41 -3.44 -17.97 13.96
CA ALA A 41 -2.06 -17.83 13.50
C ALA A 41 -1.97 -17.73 11.96
N VAL A 42 -2.72 -18.57 11.24
CA VAL A 42 -2.77 -18.55 9.77
C VAL A 42 -3.37 -17.23 9.27
N CYS A 43 -4.51 -16.80 9.82
CA CYS A 43 -5.12 -15.52 9.46
C CYS A 43 -4.18 -14.35 9.75
N GLY A 44 -3.52 -14.36 10.91
CA GLY A 44 -2.51 -13.36 11.27
C GLY A 44 -1.34 -13.33 10.31
N GLY A 45 -0.84 -14.51 9.88
CA GLY A 45 0.22 -14.64 8.89
C GLY A 45 -0.16 -14.09 7.51
N ILE A 46 -1.38 -14.36 7.04
CA ILE A 46 -1.89 -13.84 5.77
C ILE A 46 -2.01 -12.31 5.83
N ILE A 47 -2.57 -11.77 6.91
CA ILE A 47 -2.69 -10.32 7.11
C ILE A 47 -1.30 -9.67 7.18
N PHE A 48 -0.36 -10.28 7.91
CA PHE A 48 1.02 -9.81 8.00
C PHE A 48 1.70 -9.81 6.62
N PHE A 49 1.53 -10.88 5.84
CA PHE A 49 2.10 -10.95 4.49
C PHE A 49 1.54 -9.87 3.56
N MET A 50 0.22 -9.64 3.59
CA MET A 50 -0.40 -8.55 2.83
C MET A 50 0.13 -7.18 3.27
N LEU A 51 0.19 -6.92 4.57
CA LEU A 51 0.75 -5.67 5.09
C LEU A 51 2.24 -5.52 4.77
N TYR A 52 3.01 -6.60 4.84
CA TYR A 52 4.43 -6.61 4.52
C TYR A 52 4.66 -6.32 3.03
N SER A 53 3.88 -6.91 2.14
CA SER A 53 3.95 -6.61 0.70
C SER A 53 3.63 -5.14 0.42
N LYS A 54 2.62 -4.57 1.09
CA LYS A 54 2.27 -3.15 0.99
C LYS A 54 3.34 -2.23 1.59
N MET A 55 3.93 -2.63 2.71
CA MET A 55 5.05 -1.92 3.33
C MET A 55 6.32 -1.97 2.47
N GLN A 56 6.54 -3.08 1.75
CA GLN A 56 7.64 -3.16 0.78
C GLN A 56 7.40 -2.25 -0.41
N GLU A 57 6.18 -2.19 -0.95
CA GLU A 57 5.80 -1.20 -1.98
C GLU A 57 6.08 0.24 -1.49
N LEU A 58 5.74 0.54 -0.23
CA LEU A 58 6.01 1.83 0.42
C LEU A 58 7.50 2.08 0.70
N LYS A 59 8.34 1.05 0.84
CA LYS A 59 9.80 1.21 1.01
C LYS A 59 10.52 1.50 -0.30
N VAL A 60 10.01 0.96 -1.41
CA VAL A 60 10.58 1.20 -2.75
C VAL A 60 10.28 2.63 -3.22
N CYS A 61 9.16 3.19 -2.77
CA CYS A 61 8.79 4.56 -3.07
C CYS A 61 9.21 5.51 -1.95
N PRO A 62 10.19 6.41 -2.16
CA PRO A 62 10.53 7.40 -1.16
C PRO A 62 9.28 8.23 -0.86
N SER A 63 9.03 8.49 0.43
CA SER A 63 7.92 9.34 0.93
C SER A 63 8.02 10.81 0.50
N ASP A 64 8.94 11.13 -0.42
CA ASP A 64 9.14 12.47 -0.94
C ASP A 64 8.13 12.71 -2.06
N VAL A 65 7.06 13.43 -1.70
CA VAL A 65 5.96 13.82 -2.59
C VAL A 65 6.45 14.60 -3.81
N ASN A 66 7.65 15.18 -3.75
CA ASN A 66 8.22 15.96 -4.84
C ASN A 66 8.77 15.11 -5.99
N ASN A 67 8.99 13.81 -5.78
CA ASN A 67 9.67 12.96 -6.76
C ASN A 67 8.73 11.91 -7.34
N PHE A 68 7.96 12.28 -8.37
CA PHE A 68 7.04 11.40 -9.12
C PHE A 68 7.67 10.05 -9.57
N TYR A 69 8.99 10.00 -9.69
CA TYR A 69 9.77 8.79 -9.96
C TYR A 69 10.77 8.49 -8.83
N ALA A 70 10.92 7.21 -8.45
CA ALA A 70 11.97 6.77 -7.54
C ALA A 70 13.37 6.86 -8.20
N LYS A 71 14.44 6.77 -7.38
CA LYS A 71 15.85 6.86 -7.81
C LYS A 71 16.24 5.86 -8.90
N ASN A 72 15.51 4.76 -9.05
CA ASN A 72 15.72 3.73 -10.07
C ASN A 72 14.83 3.90 -11.32
N GLY A 73 14.11 5.01 -11.47
CA GLY A 73 13.20 5.24 -12.61
C GLY A 73 11.86 4.52 -12.50
N THR A 74 11.51 3.95 -11.34
CA THR A 74 10.20 3.33 -11.14
C THR A 74 9.16 4.37 -10.73
N LEU A 75 7.96 4.31 -11.33
CA LEU A 75 6.81 5.15 -10.97
C LEU A 75 6.30 4.80 -9.58
N CYS A 76 6.17 5.81 -8.72
CA CYS A 76 6.02 5.59 -7.28
C CYS A 76 4.80 6.26 -6.63
N PHE A 77 3.72 6.45 -7.38
CA PHE A 77 2.52 7.14 -6.86
C PHE A 77 1.21 6.47 -7.24
N ASN A 78 0.29 6.48 -6.28
CA ASN A 78 -1.14 6.23 -6.48
C ASN A 78 -1.81 7.50 -7.04
N TYR A 79 -2.83 7.34 -7.87
CA TYR A 79 -3.65 8.41 -8.47
C TYR A 79 -3.96 9.57 -7.51
N GLN A 80 -4.39 9.25 -6.28
CA GLN A 80 -4.77 10.25 -5.28
C GLN A 80 -3.62 11.19 -4.92
N ASN A 81 -2.39 10.67 -4.81
CA ASN A 81 -1.22 11.48 -4.49
C ASN A 81 -0.77 12.31 -5.70
N VAL A 82 -0.85 11.73 -6.91
CA VAL A 82 -0.54 12.42 -8.17
C VAL A 82 -1.48 13.60 -8.37
N SER A 83 -2.78 13.38 -8.20
CA SER A 83 -3.81 14.42 -8.29
C SER A 83 -3.58 15.53 -7.28
N LYS A 84 -3.27 15.18 -6.03
CA LYS A 84 -2.97 16.18 -5.00
C LYS A 84 -1.73 17.02 -5.33
N MET A 85 -0.61 16.37 -5.70
CA MET A 85 0.64 17.05 -6.04
C MET A 85 0.48 18.01 -7.24
N LEU A 86 -0.18 17.55 -8.31
CA LEU A 86 -0.39 18.37 -9.51
C LEU A 86 -1.35 19.54 -9.27
N ASN A 87 -2.34 19.34 -8.40
CA ASN A 87 -3.21 20.43 -7.99
C ASN A 87 -2.45 21.46 -7.13
N GLU A 88 -1.62 21.01 -6.19
CA GLU A 88 -0.83 21.90 -5.31
C GLU A 88 0.28 22.65 -6.06
N GLN A 89 1.00 22.01 -6.98
CA GLN A 89 2.15 22.64 -7.67
C GLN A 89 1.77 23.39 -8.96
N LYS A 90 0.77 22.93 -9.69
CA LYS A 90 0.43 23.44 -11.04
C LYS A 90 -1.02 23.89 -11.18
N GLN A 91 -1.85 23.77 -10.13
CA GLN A 91 -3.30 24.03 -10.17
C GLN A 91 -4.01 23.25 -11.29
N MET A 92 -3.51 22.05 -11.59
CA MET A 92 -4.06 21.19 -12.64
C MET A 92 -4.96 20.12 -12.03
N GLU A 93 -6.22 20.12 -12.44
CA GLU A 93 -7.15 19.06 -12.14
C GLU A 93 -6.99 17.90 -13.13
N ILE A 94 -6.92 16.67 -12.59
CA ILE A 94 -6.72 15.46 -13.38
C ILE A 94 -8.07 14.76 -13.55
N ALA A 95 -8.46 14.48 -14.79
CA ALA A 95 -9.57 13.59 -15.09
C ALA A 95 -9.10 12.13 -15.19
N SER A 96 -7.95 11.91 -15.83
CA SER A 96 -7.37 10.57 -15.99
C SER A 96 -5.84 10.64 -16.05
N PHE A 97 -5.18 9.55 -15.70
CA PHE A 97 -3.74 9.38 -15.93
C PHE A 97 -3.48 7.99 -16.48
N ARG A 98 -2.53 7.89 -17.41
CA ARG A 98 -2.13 6.64 -18.04
C ARG A 98 -0.62 6.52 -18.06
N ILE A 99 -0.11 5.44 -17.51
CA ILE A 99 1.30 5.09 -17.60
C ILE A 99 1.53 4.42 -18.95
N VAL A 100 2.32 5.04 -19.82
CA VAL A 100 2.66 4.49 -21.14
C VAL A 100 3.89 3.61 -21.02
N ASN A 101 4.91 4.08 -20.31
CA ASN A 101 6.13 3.33 -20.00
C ASN A 101 6.78 3.90 -18.72
N PRO A 102 7.88 3.30 -18.21
CA PRO A 102 8.54 3.76 -16.97
C PRO A 102 9.06 5.20 -17.00
N ASN A 103 9.14 5.85 -18.16
CA ASN A 103 9.65 7.22 -18.31
C ASN A 103 8.58 8.19 -18.85
N LEU A 104 7.35 7.72 -19.10
CA LEU A 104 6.29 8.49 -19.74
C LEU A 104 4.93 8.18 -19.10
N VAL A 105 4.34 9.23 -18.53
CA VAL A 105 2.95 9.23 -18.07
C VAL A 105 2.17 10.28 -18.84
N VAL A 106 0.96 9.94 -19.27
CA VAL A 106 0.03 10.88 -19.91
C VAL A 106 -1.05 11.25 -18.92
N ILE A 107 -1.35 12.53 -18.82
CA ILE A 107 -2.40 13.11 -17.98
C ILE A 107 -3.43 13.75 -18.89
N GLU A 108 -4.70 13.47 -18.60
CA GLU A 108 -5.83 14.12 -19.24
C GLU A 108 -6.54 15.01 -18.21
N THR A 109 -6.81 16.25 -18.60
CA THR A 109 -7.59 17.19 -17.81
C THR A 109 -9.07 17.16 -18.23
N PRO A 110 -10.00 17.62 -17.37
CA PRO A 110 -11.42 17.68 -17.71
C PRO A 110 -11.74 18.49 -18.98
N ASN A 111 -10.85 19.44 -19.33
CA ASN A 111 -11.01 20.36 -20.45
C ASN A 111 -10.35 19.86 -21.75
N ASN A 112 -10.20 18.53 -21.92
CA ASN A 112 -9.47 17.90 -23.04
C ASN A 112 -7.99 18.28 -23.17
N GLY A 113 -7.38 18.87 -22.14
CA GLY A 113 -5.93 19.12 -22.13
C GLY A 113 -5.18 17.81 -21.92
N ARG A 114 -4.24 17.49 -22.80
CA ARG A 114 -3.35 16.34 -22.64
C ARG A 114 -1.94 16.80 -22.31
N PHE A 115 -1.34 16.17 -21.31
CA PHE A 115 0.02 16.48 -20.88
C PHE A 115 0.83 15.19 -20.78
N LYS A 116 2.11 15.23 -21.15
CA LYS A 116 3.09 14.19 -20.85
C LYS A 116 3.94 14.60 -19.67
N ILE A 117 4.16 13.65 -18.78
CA ILE A 117 5.19 13.69 -17.75
C ILE A 117 6.33 12.79 -18.19
N THR A 118 7.49 13.37 -18.47
CA THR A 118 8.70 12.63 -18.84
C THR A 118 9.75 12.68 -17.74
N LYS A 119 10.43 11.56 -17.50
CA LYS A 119 11.66 11.53 -16.69
C LYS A 119 12.87 11.68 -17.59
N GLU A 120 13.70 12.70 -17.34
CA GLU A 120 14.97 12.84 -18.04
C GLU A 120 16.04 11.97 -17.37
N SER A 121 16.89 11.33 -18.19
CA SER A 121 17.88 10.39 -17.69
C SER A 121 19.04 11.14 -17.05
N GLY A 122 19.14 11.08 -15.72
CA GLY A 122 20.26 11.67 -14.97
C GLY A 122 19.88 12.88 -14.09
N GLU A 123 18.61 13.28 -14.06
CA GLU A 123 18.13 14.36 -13.20
C GLU A 123 17.15 13.87 -12.13
N ASP A 124 17.20 14.51 -10.95
CA ASP A 124 16.22 14.37 -9.89
C ASP A 124 15.02 15.27 -10.21
N GLY A 125 14.12 14.80 -11.09
CA GLY A 125 12.92 15.56 -11.45
C GLY A 125 12.05 14.91 -12.53
N PHE A 126 10.94 15.59 -12.84
CA PHE A 126 10.04 15.25 -13.93
C PHE A 126 9.58 16.52 -14.67
N TYR A 127 9.37 16.39 -15.97
CA TYR A 127 8.94 17.48 -16.83
C TYR A 127 7.51 17.28 -17.28
N ILE A 128 6.66 18.27 -17.08
CA ILE A 128 5.28 18.28 -17.58
C ILE A 128 5.22 19.15 -18.83
N ASN A 129 4.93 18.53 -19.97
CA ASN A 129 4.78 19.22 -21.25
C ASN A 129 3.41 18.92 -21.87
N PRO A 130 2.83 19.82 -22.69
CA PRO A 130 1.65 19.49 -23.48
C PRO A 130 1.92 18.27 -24.37
N LEU A 131 0.91 17.41 -24.52
CA LEU A 131 0.88 16.37 -25.53
C LEU A 131 0.25 17.03 -26.78
N GLU A 132 1.10 17.39 -27.75
CA GLU A 132 0.65 17.89 -29.07
C GLU A 132 -0.30 16.90 -29.76
#